data_AF-Q17GQ4-F1
#
_entry.id   AF-Q17GQ4-F1
#
_cell.length_a   1.000
_cell.length_b   1.000
_cell.length_c   1.000
_cell.angle_alpha   90.00
_cell.angle_beta   90.00
_cell.angle_gamma   90.00
#
_symmetry.space_group_name_H-M   'P 1'
#
loop_
_entity.id
_entity.type
_entity.pdbx_description
1 polymer ?
#
loop_
_entity_poly.entity_id
_entity_poly.type
_entity_poly.pdbx_seq_one_letter_code
_entity_poly.pdbx_strand_id
1 'polypeptide(L)'
;MENGNGSCNGSLPAYEQHFPHYELYLIETGQIAAPDHFYIFSLLLFFSCVRHSERFFQQICNGFDKPQQYAVTAFLKWMLESAQMRQEIDRMMIRRSIQDAMPQTMLPPETPPNPNPAPLQRESSRLSLPSRLTSSTVSSGDIVDGSPLRLGRQPPKISPPTPKTIILDERTKQLKELKAQLEAERYEKGYLEYVKEIRELRTELQACNRENESPNKQRGVDYKVARIERLLAEKEEALDRLRIELETVAENNRNSTEMINYRNVQIVKLKDQIQELENSLGSLSECIAEKDEVIKCLRENNEELQRFIEESRFKQNGPLPENLNTSFDGMMELSSGGSSNGNGTGRSYNITPENMAHAVVDVQLKEKEAENCLLKRSLEIIEQEKVRVSGLVGSFFRLYGDLVGAMPYGSTNPQDVGFVEKMNIFKSCYESLFEELGKFKESKEMLEEKSDALEKDVRALKTELLARTEVLENLERHSADIERQLELVKQTANEYQRKNQVLDEDVNRQKRDLLKLISEKDSLSQQNLTLNVEFKIDYLMLSLNEDYEGSDFSSWSDKMDDLKERVRTLKEDKERLTGMNMKITMEKVGLEKHISVSEIRLEGPKMYMKINTLN
;
A
#
# COMPACT_ATOMS: atom_id res chain seq x y z
N MET A 1 -8.34 23.06 6.99
CA MET A 1 -8.65 21.91 6.12
C MET A 1 -9.87 21.23 6.70
N GLU A 2 -11.05 21.65 6.26
CA GLU A 2 -12.31 20.94 6.53
C GLU A 2 -12.43 19.80 5.52
N ASN A 3 -12.68 18.59 6.03
CA ASN A 3 -13.03 17.44 5.21
C ASN A 3 -14.46 17.64 4.68
N GLY A 4 -14.57 18.23 3.51
CA GLY A 4 -15.81 18.32 2.76
C GLY A 4 -16.14 16.99 2.09
N ASN A 5 -16.80 16.08 2.82
CA ASN A 5 -17.74 15.13 2.20
C ASN A 5 -19.01 15.90 1.83
N GLY A 6 -18.88 16.82 0.87
CA GLY A 6 -19.98 17.51 0.24
C GLY A 6 -20.40 16.73 -1.00
N SER A 7 -21.62 16.20 -0.99
CA SER A 7 -22.32 15.82 -2.20
C SER A 7 -22.21 16.97 -3.21
N CYS A 8 -21.48 16.78 -4.32
CA CYS A 8 -21.24 17.79 -5.36
C CYS A 8 -22.49 18.15 -6.18
N ASN A 9 -23.69 17.89 -5.67
CA ASN A 9 -24.94 18.19 -6.36
C ASN A 9 -25.41 19.64 -6.15
N GLY A 10 -24.83 20.37 -5.20
CA GLY A 10 -25.16 21.78 -4.92
C GLY A 10 -24.37 22.83 -5.71
N SER A 11 -23.25 22.45 -6.34
CA SER A 11 -22.33 23.39 -7.02
C SER A 11 -22.42 23.39 -8.55
N LEU A 12 -23.11 22.41 -9.16
CA LEU A 12 -23.36 22.39 -10.61
C LEU A 12 -24.18 23.60 -11.12
N PRO A 13 -25.25 24.06 -10.44
CA PRO A 13 -26.10 25.14 -10.97
C PRO A 13 -25.38 26.49 -11.10
N ALA A 14 -24.40 26.75 -10.24
CA ALA A 14 -23.61 27.99 -10.28
C ALA A 14 -22.55 27.97 -11.40
N TYR A 15 -22.11 26.78 -11.82
CA TYR A 15 -21.06 26.61 -12.84
C TYR A 15 -21.59 26.88 -14.26
N GLU A 16 -22.81 26.40 -14.55
CA GLU A 16 -23.49 26.62 -15.83
C GLU A 16 -23.81 28.11 -16.09
N GLN A 17 -24.00 28.90 -15.02
CA GLN A 17 -24.28 30.34 -15.13
C GLN A 17 -23.05 31.16 -15.57
N HIS A 18 -21.83 30.71 -15.24
CA HIS A 18 -20.60 31.42 -15.55
C HIS A 18 -19.84 30.89 -16.78
N PHE A 19 -20.09 29.63 -17.16
CA PHE A 19 -19.47 28.96 -18.31
C PHE A 19 -20.50 28.13 -19.09
N PRO A 20 -21.48 28.76 -19.77
CA PRO A 20 -22.63 28.09 -20.38
C PRO A 20 -22.29 27.15 -21.55
N HIS A 21 -21.08 27.24 -22.11
CA HIS A 21 -20.61 26.44 -23.25
C HIS A 21 -19.67 25.30 -22.85
N TYR A 22 -19.50 25.06 -21.55
CA TYR A 22 -18.63 24.01 -21.04
C TYR A 22 -19.45 22.76 -20.67
N GLU A 23 -19.40 21.73 -21.52
CA GLU A 23 -20.09 20.45 -21.29
C GLU A 23 -19.29 19.54 -20.34
N LEU A 24 -19.90 19.17 -19.22
CA LEU A 24 -19.37 18.22 -18.24
C LEU A 24 -19.69 16.78 -18.65
N TYR A 25 -18.70 15.90 -18.71
CA TYR A 25 -18.95 14.47 -18.87
C TYR A 25 -19.19 13.83 -17.50
N LEU A 26 -20.44 13.42 -17.28
CA LEU A 26 -20.85 12.68 -16.10
C LEU A 26 -20.77 11.17 -16.40
N ILE A 27 -20.23 10.41 -15.45
CA ILE A 27 -20.26 8.95 -15.44
C ILE A 27 -21.72 8.49 -15.19
N GLU A 28 -22.06 7.25 -15.55
CA GLU A 28 -23.38 6.62 -15.31
C GLU A 28 -23.90 6.75 -13.86
N THR A 29 -23.02 7.01 -12.88
CA THR A 29 -23.33 7.25 -11.46
C THR A 29 -23.70 8.71 -11.13
N GLY A 30 -23.74 9.61 -12.12
CA GLY A 30 -23.97 11.04 -11.94
C GLY A 30 -22.76 11.80 -11.37
N GLN A 31 -21.60 11.15 -11.26
CA GLN A 31 -20.35 11.77 -10.80
C GLN A 31 -19.52 12.29 -11.98
N ILE A 32 -18.73 13.33 -11.73
CA ILE A 32 -17.83 13.94 -12.73
C ILE A 32 -16.75 12.94 -13.13
N ALA A 33 -16.49 12.79 -14.43
CA ALA A 33 -15.45 11.89 -14.91
C ALA A 33 -14.05 12.30 -14.41
N ALA A 34 -13.21 11.32 -14.03
CA ALA A 34 -11.83 11.56 -13.58
C ALA A 34 -11.02 12.49 -14.52
N PRO A 35 -11.12 12.37 -15.86
CA PRO A 35 -10.43 13.27 -16.80
C PRO A 35 -10.93 14.73 -16.77
N ASP A 36 -12.15 14.97 -16.30
CA ASP A 36 -12.80 16.29 -16.31
C ASP A 36 -12.47 17.11 -15.06
N HIS A 37 -12.02 16.47 -13.98
CA HIS A 37 -11.55 17.15 -12.77
C HIS A 37 -10.47 18.19 -13.09
N PHE A 38 -9.51 17.84 -13.94
CA PHE A 38 -8.41 18.72 -14.32
C PHE A 38 -8.88 20.00 -15.04
N TYR A 39 -9.88 19.88 -15.91
CA TYR A 39 -10.44 21.03 -16.63
C TYR A 39 -11.31 21.90 -15.72
N ILE A 40 -12.04 21.29 -14.78
CA ILE A 40 -12.81 22.02 -13.77
C ILE A 40 -11.89 22.81 -12.86
N PHE A 41 -10.80 22.20 -12.38
CA PHE A 41 -9.80 22.92 -11.58
C PHE A 41 -9.17 24.08 -12.36
N SER A 42 -8.94 23.90 -13.66
CA SER A 42 -8.42 24.96 -14.54
C SER A 42 -9.40 26.15 -14.66
N LEU A 43 -10.71 25.85 -14.75
CA LEU A 43 -11.78 26.87 -14.76
C LEU A 43 -11.94 27.57 -13.41
N LEU A 44 -11.91 26.81 -12.30
CA LEU A 44 -11.94 27.36 -10.94
C LEU A 44 -10.76 28.30 -10.72
N LEU A 45 -9.56 27.89 -11.14
CA LEU A 45 -8.36 28.70 -11.03
C LEU A 45 -8.49 30.01 -11.82
N PHE A 46 -8.99 29.94 -13.05
CA PHE A 46 -9.26 31.14 -13.86
C PHE A 46 -10.32 32.05 -13.22
N PHE A 47 -11.40 31.46 -12.70
CA PHE A 47 -12.45 32.20 -12.02
C PHE A 47 -11.93 32.93 -10.77
N SER A 48 -11.29 32.21 -9.86
CA SER A 48 -10.82 32.72 -8.56
C SER A 48 -9.59 33.61 -8.63
N CYS A 49 -8.75 33.47 -9.67
CA CYS A 49 -7.56 34.32 -9.83
C CYS A 49 -7.80 35.53 -10.72
N VAL A 50 -8.74 35.47 -11.68
CA VAL A 50 -8.92 36.50 -12.73
C VAL A 50 -10.30 37.14 -12.71
N ARG A 51 -11.40 36.37 -12.76
CA ARG A 51 -12.76 36.96 -12.84
C ARG A 51 -13.27 37.49 -11.50
N HIS A 52 -13.04 36.74 -10.43
CA HIS A 52 -13.35 37.10 -9.05
C HIS A 52 -12.08 36.91 -8.22
N SER A 53 -11.16 37.86 -8.37
CA SER A 53 -9.83 37.79 -7.77
C SER A 53 -9.91 37.69 -6.25
N GLU A 54 -9.62 36.52 -5.72
CA GLU A 54 -9.47 36.27 -4.30
C GLU A 54 -8.00 36.22 -3.91
N ARG A 55 -7.62 37.02 -2.91
CA ARG A 55 -6.21 37.12 -2.46
C ARG A 55 -5.64 35.79 -2.01
N PHE A 56 -6.47 34.92 -1.44
CA PHE A 56 -6.06 33.57 -1.00
C PHE A 56 -5.55 32.72 -2.16
N PHE A 57 -6.30 32.62 -3.26
CA PHE A 57 -5.91 31.81 -4.42
C PHE A 57 -4.73 32.42 -5.19
N GLN A 58 -4.63 33.75 -5.23
CA GLN A 58 -3.45 34.43 -5.79
C GLN A 58 -2.19 34.19 -4.93
N GLN A 59 -2.32 34.15 -3.60
CA GLN A 59 -1.22 33.79 -2.70
C GLN A 59 -0.76 32.35 -2.88
N ILE A 60 -1.69 31.41 -3.11
CA ILE A 60 -1.33 30.02 -3.47
C ILE A 60 -0.51 30.00 -4.76
N CYS A 61 -0.96 30.73 -5.79
CA CYS A 61 -0.23 30.82 -7.06
C CYS A 61 1.18 31.41 -6.88
N ASN A 62 1.33 32.41 -6.01
CA ASN A 62 2.62 33.03 -5.67
C ASN A 62 3.52 32.13 -4.80
N GLY A 63 2.98 31.04 -4.25
CA GLY A 63 3.74 30.03 -3.51
C GLY A 63 4.41 28.97 -4.40
N PHE A 64 4.05 28.90 -5.67
CA PHE A 64 4.68 27.98 -6.63
C PHE A 64 6.11 28.39 -6.98
N ASP A 65 6.90 27.49 -7.57
CA ASP A 65 8.22 27.85 -8.06
C ASP A 65 8.14 28.78 -9.29
N LYS A 66 9.24 29.50 -9.61
CA LYS A 66 9.23 30.47 -10.72
C LYS A 66 8.78 29.87 -12.07
N PRO A 67 9.20 28.64 -12.45
CA PRO A 67 8.70 27.99 -13.66
C PRO A 67 7.19 27.72 -13.65
N GLN A 68 6.64 27.25 -12.53
CA GLN A 68 5.20 27.00 -12.38
C GLN A 68 4.41 28.31 -12.34
N GLN A 69 4.91 29.34 -11.65
CA GLN A 69 4.31 30.68 -11.67
C GLN A 69 4.23 31.24 -13.09
N TYR A 70 5.30 31.06 -13.88
CA TYR A 70 5.32 31.47 -15.28
C TYR A 70 4.26 30.70 -16.09
N ALA A 71 4.19 29.38 -15.93
CA ALA A 71 3.20 28.55 -16.63
C ALA A 71 1.75 28.92 -16.25
N VAL A 72 1.46 29.09 -14.96
CA VAL A 72 0.14 29.52 -14.47
C VAL A 72 -0.21 30.91 -14.99
N THR A 73 0.74 31.85 -14.96
CA THR A 73 0.52 33.22 -15.46
C THR A 73 0.28 33.22 -16.98
N ALA A 74 1.05 32.44 -17.75
CA ALA A 74 0.87 32.29 -19.19
C ALA A 74 -0.49 31.67 -19.52
N PHE A 75 -0.89 30.62 -18.78
CA PHE A 75 -2.20 29.99 -18.90
C PHE A 75 -3.34 30.99 -18.64
N LEU A 76 -3.31 31.70 -17.51
CA LEU A 76 -4.35 32.66 -17.14
C LEU A 76 -4.43 33.82 -18.14
N LYS A 77 -3.29 34.30 -18.65
CA LYS A 77 -3.22 35.34 -19.66
C LYS A 77 -3.82 34.89 -20.99
N TRP A 78 -3.49 33.68 -21.45
CA TRP A 78 -4.03 33.11 -22.68
C TRP A 78 -5.54 32.88 -22.57
N MET A 79 -6.01 32.38 -21.41
CA MET A 79 -7.44 32.22 -21.11
C MET A 79 -8.16 33.56 -21.11
N LEU A 80 -7.57 34.62 -20.55
CA LEU A 80 -8.14 35.97 -20.54
C LEU A 80 -8.23 36.57 -21.94
N GLU A 81 -7.17 36.48 -22.74
CA GLU A 81 -7.12 36.97 -24.11
C GLU A 81 -8.11 36.20 -25.02
N SER A 82 -8.20 34.89 -24.84
CA SER A 82 -9.12 34.04 -25.61
C SER A 82 -10.58 34.24 -25.21
N ALA A 83 -10.87 34.45 -23.92
CA ALA A 83 -12.20 34.77 -23.43
C ALA A 83 -12.70 36.15 -23.92
N GLN A 84 -11.79 37.12 -24.09
CA GLN A 84 -12.12 38.43 -24.68
C GLN A 84 -12.40 38.34 -26.19
N MET A 85 -11.74 37.43 -26.91
CA MET A 85 -11.85 37.33 -28.38
C MET A 85 -12.98 36.42 -28.87
N ARG A 86 -13.39 35.40 -28.13
CA ARG A 86 -14.34 34.37 -28.61
C ARG A 86 -15.67 34.29 -27.86
N GLN A 87 -15.89 35.09 -26.80
CA GLN A 87 -17.07 35.06 -25.91
C GLN A 87 -17.36 33.73 -25.20
N GLU A 88 -16.83 32.59 -25.65
CA GLU A 88 -17.14 31.25 -25.14
C GLU A 88 -15.85 30.52 -24.73
N ILE A 89 -15.83 29.96 -23.50
CA ILE A 89 -14.72 29.16 -22.97
C ILE A 89 -15.14 27.69 -23.05
N ASP A 90 -14.57 26.95 -24.01
CA ASP A 90 -14.83 25.53 -24.22
C ASP A 90 -13.64 24.64 -23.80
N ARG A 91 -13.85 23.31 -23.83
CA ARG A 91 -12.83 22.33 -23.43
C ARG A 91 -11.59 22.36 -24.32
N MET A 92 -11.76 22.64 -25.61
CA MET A 92 -10.68 22.69 -26.59
C MET A 92 -9.80 23.93 -26.40
N MET A 93 -10.40 25.05 -25.99
CA MET A 93 -9.72 26.26 -25.60
C MET A 93 -8.81 26.00 -24.42
N ILE A 94 -9.34 25.46 -23.31
CA ILE A 94 -8.57 25.17 -22.09
C ILE A 94 -7.39 24.24 -22.39
N ARG A 95 -7.63 23.18 -23.18
CA ARG A 95 -6.57 22.24 -23.57
C ARG A 95 -5.42 22.94 -24.32
N ARG A 96 -5.76 23.86 -25.22
CA ARG A 96 -4.78 24.62 -26.01
C ARG A 96 -4.03 25.65 -25.16
N SER A 97 -4.72 26.31 -24.22
CA SER A 97 -4.06 27.21 -23.25
C SER A 97 -3.00 26.51 -22.44
N ILE A 98 -3.29 25.28 -22.01
CA ILE A 98 -2.38 24.49 -21.18
C ILE A 98 -1.17 24.03 -22.00
N GLN A 99 -1.40 23.59 -23.24
CA GLN A 99 -0.32 23.20 -24.16
C GLN A 99 0.61 24.38 -24.48
N ASP A 100 0.06 25.57 -24.71
CA ASP A 100 0.83 26.78 -25.02
C ASP A 100 1.54 27.36 -23.78
N ALA A 101 1.02 27.11 -22.58
CA ALA A 101 1.58 27.59 -21.31
C ALA A 101 2.73 26.71 -20.77
N MET A 102 2.90 25.49 -21.26
CA MET A 102 4.00 24.61 -20.84
C MET A 102 5.27 24.85 -21.68
N PRO A 103 6.41 25.16 -21.05
CA PRO A 103 7.69 25.18 -21.74
C PRO A 103 8.02 23.82 -22.34
N GLN A 104 8.47 23.78 -23.60
CA GLN A 104 8.92 22.58 -24.35
C GLN A 104 10.02 21.75 -23.63
N THR A 105 10.58 22.26 -22.53
CA THR A 105 11.57 21.58 -21.68
C THR A 105 10.99 20.61 -20.65
N MET A 106 9.66 20.51 -20.52
CA MET A 106 8.99 19.62 -19.56
C MET A 106 8.22 18.45 -20.21
N LEU A 107 8.36 18.23 -21.51
CA LEU A 107 7.90 17.00 -22.17
C LEU A 107 8.94 15.89 -22.01
N PRO A 108 8.56 14.64 -21.71
CA PRO A 108 9.46 13.50 -21.86
C PRO A 108 9.96 13.46 -23.31
N PRO A 109 11.21 13.05 -23.58
CA PRO A 109 11.72 12.99 -24.94
C PRO A 109 10.81 12.09 -25.79
N GLU A 110 10.23 12.65 -26.85
CA GLU A 110 9.68 11.85 -27.94
C GLU A 110 10.80 10.94 -28.45
N THR A 111 10.50 9.64 -28.48
CA THR A 111 11.39 8.61 -29.02
C THR A 111 11.56 8.87 -30.52
N PRO A 112 12.79 9.10 -31.03
CA PRO A 112 13.03 9.03 -32.46
C PRO A 112 13.31 7.58 -32.89
N PRO A 113 13.19 7.28 -34.20
CA PRO A 113 12.87 5.95 -34.70
C PRO A 113 14.10 5.04 -34.74
N ASN A 114 13.83 3.76 -34.53
CA ASN A 114 14.69 2.63 -34.89
C ASN A 114 15.09 2.68 -36.38
N PRO A 115 16.37 2.43 -36.70
CA PRO A 115 16.70 1.61 -37.85
C PRO A 115 17.65 0.45 -37.44
N ASN A 116 17.17 -0.77 -37.67
CA ASN A 116 17.91 -2.05 -37.74
C ASN A 116 19.18 -1.99 -38.63
N PRO A 117 19.99 -3.07 -38.81
CA PRO A 117 20.40 -4.20 -37.95
C PRO A 117 21.95 -4.37 -37.89
N ALA A 118 22.42 -5.41 -37.17
CA ALA A 118 23.80 -5.91 -36.91
C ALA A 118 24.83 -5.87 -38.08
N PRO A 119 26.18 -5.99 -37.85
CA PRO A 119 26.81 -7.28 -37.47
C PRO A 119 28.17 -7.27 -36.68
N LEU A 120 28.43 -8.41 -35.99
CA LEU A 120 29.70 -9.15 -35.84
C LEU A 120 31.02 -8.47 -35.37
N GLN A 121 31.52 -8.89 -34.19
CA GLN A 121 32.93 -9.15 -33.80
C GLN A 121 32.90 -9.80 -32.40
N ARG A 122 33.35 -11.02 -32.05
CA ARG A 122 34.35 -12.02 -32.48
C ARG A 122 35.82 -11.66 -32.23
N GLU A 123 36.27 -11.81 -30.98
CA GLU A 123 37.64 -12.16 -30.57
C GLU A 123 37.52 -13.15 -29.38
N SER A 124 37.83 -14.45 -29.49
CA SER A 124 39.12 -15.16 -29.53
C SER A 124 39.99 -15.09 -28.27
N SER A 125 40.02 -16.21 -27.52
CA SER A 125 41.17 -16.78 -26.78
C SER A 125 40.74 -18.19 -26.30
N ARG A 126 40.97 -19.28 -27.04
CA ARG A 126 42.17 -20.16 -27.09
C ARG A 126 42.79 -20.49 -25.72
N LEU A 127 42.86 -21.81 -25.44
CA LEU A 127 43.98 -22.63 -24.91
C LEU A 127 43.38 -23.85 -24.15
N SER A 128 43.18 -25.00 -24.81
CA SER A 128 44.10 -26.15 -25.02
C SER A 128 44.12 -27.19 -23.88
N LEU A 129 43.73 -28.42 -24.23
CA LEU A 129 44.00 -29.69 -23.51
C LEU A 129 45.51 -29.96 -23.38
N PRO A 130 45.89 -30.93 -22.53
CA PRO A 130 46.49 -32.13 -23.12
C PRO A 130 45.99 -33.47 -22.57
N SER A 131 46.00 -34.48 -23.44
CA SER A 131 45.86 -35.92 -23.17
C SER A 131 47.21 -36.59 -22.87
N ARG A 132 47.21 -37.69 -22.10
CA ARG A 132 47.97 -38.96 -22.24
C ARG A 132 47.80 -39.79 -20.95
N LEU A 133 47.21 -40.99 -20.96
CA LEU A 133 47.68 -42.33 -21.37
C LEU A 133 48.57 -43.08 -20.37
N THR A 134 48.29 -44.40 -20.34
CA THR A 134 48.99 -45.59 -19.76
C THR A 134 48.45 -46.07 -18.41
N SER A 135 48.34 -47.35 -18.05
CA SER A 135 48.39 -48.69 -18.68
C SER A 135 48.61 -49.66 -17.50
N SER A 136 47.89 -50.77 -17.36
CA SER A 136 48.47 -52.08 -16.96
C SER A 136 47.43 -53.18 -16.77
N THR A 137 47.86 -54.35 -17.23
CA THR A 137 47.29 -55.70 -17.30
C THR A 137 47.74 -56.58 -16.14
N VAL A 138 46.92 -57.58 -15.74
CA VAL A 138 47.25 -58.95 -15.24
C VAL A 138 45.90 -59.70 -15.11
N SER A 139 45.58 -60.86 -15.69
CA SER A 139 46.14 -62.22 -15.89
C SER A 139 45.87 -63.24 -14.75
N SER A 140 45.11 -64.28 -15.15
CA SER A 140 45.15 -65.71 -14.76
C SER A 140 44.58 -66.22 -13.43
N GLY A 141 43.76 -67.28 -13.54
CA GLY A 141 43.47 -68.24 -12.47
C GLY A 141 42.30 -69.20 -12.76
N ASP A 142 42.56 -70.30 -13.47
CA ASP A 142 41.75 -71.53 -13.51
C ASP A 142 41.69 -72.22 -12.13
N ILE A 143 40.68 -73.09 -11.88
CA ILE A 143 40.83 -74.47 -11.33
C ILE A 143 39.44 -75.16 -11.15
N VAL A 144 39.20 -76.15 -12.03
CA VAL A 144 38.87 -77.58 -11.83
C VAL A 144 37.68 -78.05 -10.95
N ASP A 145 36.84 -78.81 -11.66
CA ASP A 145 35.78 -79.78 -11.36
C ASP A 145 36.22 -81.06 -10.60
N GLY A 146 35.30 -81.75 -9.91
CA GLY A 146 35.54 -83.12 -9.44
C GLY A 146 34.70 -83.60 -8.26
N SER A 147 33.49 -84.11 -8.52
CA SER A 147 32.77 -85.01 -7.61
C SER A 147 32.81 -86.45 -8.14
N PRO A 148 33.11 -87.47 -7.30
CA PRO A 148 32.79 -88.86 -7.63
C PRO A 148 31.72 -89.48 -6.74
N LEU A 149 30.98 -90.36 -7.40
CA LEU A 149 29.75 -91.04 -7.04
C LEU A 149 29.91 -92.14 -5.98
N ARG A 150 28.81 -92.37 -5.25
CA ARG A 150 28.54 -93.53 -4.40
C ARG A 150 28.20 -94.80 -5.20
N LEU A 151 28.75 -95.94 -4.79
CA LEU A 151 28.18 -97.30 -4.83
C LEU A 151 28.90 -98.07 -3.70
N GLY A 152 28.29 -98.71 -2.70
CA GLY A 152 27.08 -99.53 -2.67
C GLY A 152 27.50 -100.99 -2.51
N ARG A 153 27.63 -101.52 -1.29
CA ARG A 153 27.66 -102.98 -1.00
C ARG A 153 27.15 -103.30 0.42
N GLN A 154 26.36 -104.37 0.47
CA GLN A 154 25.57 -104.91 1.58
C GLN A 154 26.38 -105.43 2.80
N PRO A 155 25.73 -105.61 3.97
CA PRO A 155 26.35 -106.13 5.19
C PRO A 155 26.21 -107.65 5.30
N PRO A 156 27.19 -108.35 5.92
CA PRO A 156 26.86 -109.58 6.62
C PRO A 156 27.40 -109.64 8.05
N LYS A 157 26.46 -109.88 8.96
CA LYS A 157 26.44 -110.87 10.06
C LYS A 157 27.63 -110.86 11.03
N ILE A 158 27.30 -110.41 12.25
CA ILE A 158 28.12 -110.35 13.45
C ILE A 158 28.39 -111.77 13.98
N SER A 159 29.66 -112.11 14.10
CA SER A 159 30.17 -113.29 14.83
C SER A 159 30.94 -112.79 16.07
N PRO A 160 31.04 -113.58 17.16
CA PRO A 160 31.46 -113.06 18.47
C PRO A 160 32.95 -112.67 18.48
N PRO A 161 33.34 -111.65 19.28
CA PRO A 161 34.66 -111.04 19.20
C PRO A 161 35.72 -111.99 19.77
N THR A 162 36.75 -112.28 18.98
CA THR A 162 37.99 -112.90 19.49
C THR A 162 38.94 -111.80 19.98
N PRO A 163 39.94 -112.11 20.82
CA PRO A 163 40.83 -111.10 21.41
C PRO A 163 41.55 -110.20 20.38
N LYS A 164 41.78 -110.70 19.15
CA LYS A 164 42.32 -109.92 18.03
C LYS A 164 41.31 -108.92 17.45
N THR A 165 40.01 -109.24 17.48
CA THR A 165 38.92 -108.33 17.08
C THR A 165 38.81 -107.16 18.04
N ILE A 166 39.00 -107.39 19.35
CA ILE A 166 38.97 -106.32 20.37
C ILE A 166 40.12 -105.33 20.17
N ILE A 167 41.34 -105.80 19.86
CA ILE A 167 42.48 -104.91 19.59
C ILE A 167 42.29 -104.14 18.28
N LEU A 168 41.73 -104.78 17.25
CA LEU A 168 41.38 -104.12 15.99
C LEU A 168 40.27 -103.10 16.16
N ASP A 169 39.25 -103.40 16.97
CA ASP A 169 38.17 -102.49 17.30
C ASP A 169 38.68 -101.31 18.14
N GLU A 170 39.60 -101.54 19.08
CA GLU A 170 40.23 -100.48 19.87
C GLU A 170 41.13 -99.60 18.99
N ARG A 171 41.92 -100.19 18.09
CA ARG A 171 42.71 -99.45 17.08
C ARG A 171 41.79 -98.66 16.14
N THR A 172 40.68 -99.24 15.71
CA THR A 172 39.69 -98.58 14.84
C THR A 172 38.96 -97.46 15.56
N LYS A 173 38.71 -97.63 16.87
CA LYS A 173 38.15 -96.61 17.75
C LYS A 173 39.12 -95.46 17.94
N GLN A 174 40.39 -95.73 18.25
CA GLN A 174 41.44 -94.71 18.31
C GLN A 174 41.64 -93.98 16.98
N LEU A 175 41.51 -94.67 15.85
CA LEU A 175 41.64 -94.06 14.53
C LEU A 175 40.43 -93.19 14.19
N LYS A 176 39.22 -93.57 14.64
CA LYS A 176 38.02 -92.72 14.56
C LYS A 176 38.12 -91.51 15.50
N GLU A 177 38.66 -91.68 16.70
CA GLU A 177 38.90 -90.61 17.67
C GLU A 177 39.90 -89.58 17.11
N LEU A 178 41.05 -90.04 16.59
CA LEU A 178 42.05 -89.18 15.95
C LEU A 178 41.50 -88.49 14.70
N LYS A 179 40.68 -89.20 13.91
CA LYS A 179 40.02 -88.59 12.75
C LYS A 179 39.02 -87.52 13.19
N ALA A 180 38.26 -87.76 14.26
CA ALA A 180 37.34 -86.78 14.82
C ALA A 180 38.07 -85.56 15.40
N GLN A 181 39.23 -85.76 16.05
CA GLN A 181 40.09 -84.66 16.51
C GLN A 181 40.65 -83.85 15.35
N LEU A 182 41.16 -84.50 14.29
CA LEU A 182 41.66 -83.80 13.11
C LEU A 182 40.54 -83.03 12.38
N GLU A 183 39.34 -83.61 12.31
CA GLU A 183 38.17 -82.94 11.75
C GLU A 183 37.78 -81.72 12.60
N ALA A 184 37.78 -81.86 13.93
CA ALA A 184 37.50 -80.76 14.86
C ALA A 184 38.54 -79.63 14.74
N GLU A 185 39.82 -79.95 14.63
CA GLU A 185 40.89 -78.96 14.38
C GLU A 185 40.74 -78.27 13.03
N ARG A 186 40.27 -78.97 11.98
CA ARG A 186 39.97 -78.35 10.68
C ARG A 186 38.79 -77.38 10.77
N TYR A 187 37.74 -77.75 11.49
CA TYR A 187 36.61 -76.86 11.75
C TYR A 187 37.02 -75.65 12.60
N GLU A 188 37.85 -75.85 13.63
CA GLU A 188 38.37 -74.77 14.47
C GLU A 188 39.27 -73.82 13.67
N LYS A 189 40.15 -74.35 12.82
CA LYS A 189 41.00 -73.54 11.94
C LYS A 189 40.16 -72.72 10.95
N GLY A 190 39.18 -73.35 10.30
CA GLY A 190 38.26 -72.64 9.40
C GLY A 190 37.45 -71.57 10.14
N TYR A 191 36.96 -71.87 11.34
CA TYR A 191 36.25 -70.91 12.18
C TYR A 191 37.14 -69.73 12.60
N LEU A 192 38.39 -69.98 12.97
CA LEU A 192 39.37 -68.93 13.28
C LEU A 192 39.69 -68.05 12.07
N GLU A 193 39.74 -68.63 10.87
CA GLU A 193 39.95 -67.92 9.61
C GLU A 193 38.74 -67.03 9.28
N TYR A 194 37.52 -67.54 9.43
CA TYR A 194 36.28 -66.73 9.33
C TYR A 194 36.21 -65.62 10.38
N VAL A 195 36.62 -65.89 11.63
CA VAL A 195 36.65 -64.87 12.69
C VAL A 195 37.70 -63.79 12.38
N LYS A 196 38.83 -64.18 11.78
CA LYS A 196 39.85 -63.23 11.33
C LYS A 196 39.35 -62.37 10.17
N GLU A 197 38.67 -62.96 9.20
CA GLU A 197 38.04 -62.26 8.08
C GLU A 197 36.94 -61.31 8.55
N ILE A 198 36.08 -61.74 9.48
CA ILE A 198 35.06 -60.86 10.10
C ILE A 198 35.73 -59.70 10.85
N ARG A 199 36.88 -59.93 11.50
CA ARG A 199 37.63 -58.88 12.19
C ARG A 199 38.26 -57.90 11.20
N GLU A 200 38.84 -58.39 10.11
CA GLU A 200 39.41 -57.59 9.03
C GLU A 200 38.33 -56.76 8.33
N LEU A 201 37.20 -57.37 7.95
CA LEU A 201 36.03 -56.68 7.38
C LEU A 201 35.45 -55.64 8.35
N ARG A 202 35.40 -55.91 9.66
CA ARG A 202 35.00 -54.89 10.65
C ARG A 202 36.01 -53.75 10.75
N THR A 203 37.29 -54.03 10.59
CA THR A 203 38.35 -53.03 10.61
C THR A 203 38.32 -52.17 9.35
N GLU A 204 38.06 -52.77 8.18
CA GLU A 204 37.82 -52.08 6.92
C GLU A 204 36.52 -51.27 6.95
N LEU A 205 35.44 -51.79 7.51
CA LEU A 205 34.19 -51.05 7.68
C LEU A 205 34.36 -49.86 8.62
N GLN A 206 35.14 -49.99 9.70
CA GLN A 206 35.51 -48.86 10.57
C GLN A 206 36.44 -47.86 9.87
N ALA A 207 37.38 -48.32 9.04
CA ALA A 207 38.23 -47.44 8.25
C ALA A 207 37.40 -46.67 7.20
N CYS A 208 36.49 -47.35 6.52
CA CYS A 208 35.58 -46.75 5.54
C CYS A 208 34.55 -45.80 6.19
N ASN A 209 34.09 -46.08 7.42
CA ASN A 209 33.30 -45.13 8.20
C ASN A 209 34.11 -43.89 8.61
N ARG A 210 35.39 -44.03 8.97
CA ARG A 210 36.28 -42.89 9.24
C ARG A 210 36.60 -42.06 7.99
N GLU A 211 36.63 -42.68 6.81
CA GLU A 211 36.79 -41.98 5.52
C GLU A 211 35.49 -41.31 5.04
N ASN A 212 34.32 -41.85 5.39
CA ASN A 212 33.02 -41.20 5.16
C ASN A 212 32.76 -40.03 6.12
N GLU A 213 33.34 -40.06 7.33
CA GLU A 213 33.46 -38.92 8.26
C GLU A 213 34.68 -38.04 7.93
N SER A 214 34.85 -37.69 6.65
CA SER A 214 35.83 -36.66 6.30
C SER A 214 35.46 -35.36 7.04
N PRO A 215 36.39 -34.76 7.84
CA PRO A 215 36.12 -33.51 8.54
C PRO A 215 35.81 -32.34 7.60
N ASN A 216 35.98 -32.50 6.28
CA ASN A 216 35.57 -31.52 5.27
C ASN A 216 34.10 -31.67 4.84
N LYS A 217 33.52 -32.88 4.83
CA LYS A 217 32.07 -33.05 4.55
C LYS A 217 31.22 -32.66 5.75
N GLN A 218 31.67 -33.01 6.97
CA GLN A 218 31.00 -32.60 8.20
C GLN A 218 31.06 -31.07 8.40
N ARG A 219 32.23 -30.43 8.24
CA ARG A 219 32.33 -28.94 8.24
C ARG A 219 31.44 -28.26 7.20
N GLY A 220 31.27 -28.87 6.02
CA GLY A 220 30.41 -28.32 4.97
C GLY A 220 28.92 -28.39 5.32
N VAL A 221 28.48 -29.45 6.00
CA VAL A 221 27.12 -29.58 6.54
C VAL A 221 26.94 -28.65 7.74
N ASP A 222 27.88 -28.63 8.67
CA ASP A 222 27.86 -27.76 9.86
C ASP A 222 27.83 -26.27 9.46
N TYR A 223 28.57 -25.87 8.41
CA TYR A 223 28.50 -24.50 7.89
C TYR A 223 27.14 -24.16 7.28
N LYS A 224 26.51 -25.10 6.58
CA LYS A 224 25.16 -24.91 6.02
C LYS A 224 24.11 -24.83 7.13
N VAL A 225 24.21 -25.69 8.15
CA VAL A 225 23.34 -25.66 9.33
C VAL A 225 23.51 -24.34 10.08
N ALA A 226 24.74 -23.93 10.40
CA ALA A 226 25.01 -22.66 11.07
C ALA A 226 24.54 -21.43 10.26
N ARG A 227 24.58 -21.51 8.92
CA ARG A 227 24.01 -20.47 8.05
C ARG A 227 22.49 -20.44 8.12
N ILE A 228 21.84 -21.60 8.13
CA ILE A 228 20.38 -21.70 8.25
C ILE A 228 19.93 -21.22 9.64
N GLU A 229 20.62 -21.61 10.71
CA GLU A 229 20.33 -21.14 12.07
C GLU A 229 20.48 -19.62 12.20
N ARG A 230 21.51 -19.04 11.58
CA ARG A 230 21.68 -17.57 11.55
C ARG A 230 20.55 -16.89 10.80
N LEU A 231 20.17 -17.42 9.63
CA LEU A 231 19.04 -16.90 8.86
C LEU A 231 17.71 -17.06 9.61
N LEU A 232 17.54 -18.16 10.35
CA LEU A 232 16.36 -18.39 11.18
C LEU A 232 16.28 -17.34 12.28
N ALA A 233 17.38 -17.12 13.02
CA ALA A 233 17.47 -16.11 14.06
C ALA A 233 17.22 -14.68 13.52
N GLU A 234 17.78 -14.34 12.36
CA GLU A 234 17.52 -13.05 11.69
C GLU A 234 16.04 -12.88 11.31
N LYS A 235 15.38 -13.95 10.86
CA LYS A 235 13.94 -13.94 10.53
C LYS A 235 13.06 -13.90 11.77
N GLU A 236 13.43 -14.59 12.84
CA GLU A 236 12.74 -14.53 14.14
C GLU A 236 12.83 -13.13 14.74
N GLU A 237 14.01 -12.51 14.72
CA GLU A 237 14.18 -11.13 15.18
C GLU A 237 13.37 -10.13 14.32
N ALA A 238 13.31 -10.35 13.01
CA ALA A 238 12.46 -9.56 12.13
C ALA A 238 10.96 -9.74 12.44
N LEU A 239 10.52 -10.96 12.76
CA LEU A 239 9.15 -11.23 13.18
C LEU A 239 8.82 -10.54 14.50
N ASP A 240 9.73 -10.55 15.47
CA ASP A 240 9.51 -9.86 16.74
C ASP A 240 9.47 -8.34 16.58
N ARG A 241 10.32 -7.75 15.71
CA ARG A 241 10.21 -6.33 15.34
C ARG A 241 8.84 -6.00 14.72
N LEU A 242 8.39 -6.82 13.77
CA LEU A 242 7.09 -6.62 13.11
C LEU A 242 5.93 -6.79 14.10
N ARG A 243 6.03 -7.69 15.09
CA ARG A 243 5.03 -7.84 16.14
C ARG A 243 4.93 -6.60 17.02
N ILE A 244 6.07 -6.04 17.44
CA ILE A 244 6.11 -4.79 18.21
C ILE A 244 5.51 -3.66 17.37
N GLU A 245 5.88 -3.56 16.10
CA GLU A 245 5.34 -2.53 15.20
C GLU A 245 3.81 -2.68 15.05
N LEU A 246 3.32 -3.91 14.84
CA LEU A 246 1.89 -4.18 14.75
C LEU A 246 1.14 -3.78 16.03
N GLU A 247 1.70 -4.08 17.20
CA GLU A 247 1.12 -3.70 18.50
C GLU A 247 1.09 -2.17 18.66
N THR A 248 2.18 -1.48 18.31
CA THR A 248 2.22 -0.02 18.38
C THR A 248 1.24 0.65 17.40
N VAL A 249 1.08 0.10 16.20
CA VAL A 249 0.09 0.56 15.24
C VAL A 249 -1.33 0.29 15.75
N ALA A 250 -1.60 -0.88 16.33
CA ALA A 250 -2.89 -1.19 16.92
C ALA A 250 -3.25 -0.23 18.06
N GLU A 251 -2.32 0.07 18.95
CA GLU A 251 -2.50 1.02 20.04
C GLU A 251 -2.71 2.46 19.53
N ASN A 252 -1.92 2.89 18.54
CA ASN A 252 -2.12 4.19 17.89
C ASN A 252 -3.49 4.31 17.22
N ASN A 253 -3.98 3.23 16.61
CA ASN A 253 -5.29 3.19 15.97
C ASN A 253 -6.41 3.23 17.00
N ARG A 254 -6.24 2.55 18.15
CA ARG A 254 -7.14 2.65 19.30
C ARG A 254 -7.22 4.08 19.84
N ASN A 255 -6.08 4.72 20.08
CA ASN A 255 -6.01 6.10 20.55
C ASN A 255 -6.65 7.09 19.56
N SER A 256 -6.39 6.89 18.26
CA SER A 256 -7.01 7.70 17.20
C SER A 256 -8.53 7.54 17.18
N THR A 257 -9.03 6.31 17.38
CA THR A 257 -10.47 6.02 17.45
C THR A 257 -11.12 6.68 18.66
N GLU A 258 -10.48 6.62 19.82
CA GLU A 258 -10.97 7.30 21.04
C GLU A 258 -11.02 8.82 20.87
N MET A 259 -10.00 9.41 20.22
CA MET A 259 -9.98 10.83 19.88
C MET A 259 -11.08 11.23 18.89
N ILE A 260 -11.34 10.40 17.87
CA ILE A 260 -12.45 10.62 16.93
C ILE A 260 -13.79 10.58 17.69
N ASN A 261 -13.98 9.62 18.59
CA ASN A 261 -15.19 9.52 19.40
C ASN A 261 -15.38 10.75 20.30
N TYR A 262 -14.32 11.22 20.95
CA TYR A 262 -14.36 12.44 21.75
C TYR A 262 -14.75 13.68 20.92
N ARG A 263 -14.15 13.84 19.73
CA ARG A 263 -14.49 14.93 18.82
C ARG A 263 -15.93 14.82 18.31
N ASN A 264 -16.41 13.61 18.01
CA ASN A 264 -17.81 13.39 17.62
C ASN A 264 -18.79 13.81 18.72
N VAL A 265 -18.48 13.52 19.99
CA VAL A 265 -19.29 13.99 21.13
C VAL A 265 -19.29 15.52 21.21
N GLN A 266 -18.16 16.19 20.96
CA GLN A 266 -18.13 17.66 20.91
C GLN A 266 -18.94 18.22 19.74
N ILE A 267 -18.85 17.61 18.56
CA ILE A 267 -19.62 18.01 17.37
C ILE A 267 -21.11 17.93 17.66
N VAL A 268 -21.58 16.85 18.32
CA VAL A 268 -23.00 16.72 18.70
C VAL A 268 -23.41 17.85 19.65
N LYS A 269 -22.61 18.15 20.68
CA LYS A 269 -22.91 19.27 21.60
C LYS A 269 -22.98 20.62 20.88
N LEU A 270 -22.05 20.89 19.97
CA LEU A 270 -22.06 22.12 19.18
C LEU A 270 -23.28 22.18 18.24
N LYS A 271 -23.67 21.05 17.66
CA LYS A 271 -24.87 20.95 16.82
C LYS A 271 -26.15 21.23 17.63
N ASP A 272 -26.24 20.68 18.84
CA ASP A 272 -27.39 20.94 19.74
C ASP A 272 -27.47 22.43 20.12
N GLN A 273 -26.32 23.07 20.40
CA GLN A 273 -26.25 24.51 20.68
C GLN A 273 -26.66 25.36 19.48
N ILE A 274 -26.22 25.00 18.26
CA ILE A 274 -26.65 25.68 17.03
C ILE A 274 -28.16 25.56 16.87
N GLN A 275 -28.72 24.37 17.08
CA GLN A 275 -30.16 24.14 16.97
C GLN A 275 -30.96 24.98 17.99
N GLU A 276 -30.45 25.11 19.22
CA GLU A 276 -31.07 25.95 20.25
C GLU A 276 -31.04 27.44 19.86
N LEU A 277 -29.92 27.91 19.33
CA LEU A 277 -29.78 29.28 18.82
C LEU A 277 -30.70 29.53 17.62
N GLU A 278 -30.81 28.59 16.68
CA GLU A 278 -31.74 28.67 15.54
C GLU A 278 -33.20 28.76 16.02
N ASN A 279 -33.58 27.95 17.01
CA ASN A 279 -34.91 28.00 17.61
C ASN A 279 -35.18 29.35 18.30
N SER A 280 -34.18 29.88 19.01
CA SER A 280 -34.27 31.20 19.65
C SER A 280 -34.33 32.34 18.63
N LEU A 281 -33.64 32.21 17.49
CA LEU A 281 -33.71 33.17 16.40
C LEU A 281 -35.10 33.16 15.76
N GLY A 282 -35.66 31.96 15.54
CA GLY A 282 -37.02 31.78 15.01
C GLY A 282 -38.08 32.44 15.90
N SER A 283 -38.03 32.21 17.21
CA SER A 283 -38.98 32.84 18.15
C SER A 283 -38.82 34.36 18.23
N LEU A 284 -37.59 34.87 18.19
CA LEU A 284 -37.35 36.32 18.16
C LEU A 284 -37.86 36.95 16.87
N SER A 285 -37.68 36.28 15.72
CA SER A 285 -38.20 36.72 14.43
C SER A 285 -39.73 36.77 14.42
N GLU A 286 -40.39 35.79 15.04
CA GLU A 286 -41.85 35.77 15.18
C GLU A 286 -42.34 36.94 16.06
N CYS A 287 -41.67 37.20 17.19
CA CYS A 287 -41.95 38.34 18.05
C CYS A 287 -41.78 39.68 17.32
N ILE A 288 -40.74 39.83 16.49
CA ILE A 288 -40.54 41.03 15.68
C ILE A 288 -41.70 41.20 14.68
N ALA A 289 -42.11 40.13 13.99
CA ALA A 289 -43.23 40.18 13.06
C ALA A 289 -44.55 40.57 13.75
N GLU A 290 -44.82 40.06 14.96
CA GLU A 290 -45.97 40.48 15.76
C GLU A 290 -45.92 41.97 16.10
N LYS A 291 -44.75 42.47 16.52
CA LYS A 291 -44.56 43.90 16.84
C LYS A 291 -44.72 44.78 15.60
N ASP A 292 -44.24 44.34 14.45
CA ASP A 292 -44.41 45.07 13.19
C ASP A 292 -45.89 45.19 12.79
N GLU A 293 -46.69 44.14 13.00
CA GLU A 293 -48.13 44.26 12.75
C GLU A 293 -48.85 45.19 13.73
N VAL A 294 -48.43 45.20 15.00
CA VAL A 294 -48.95 46.19 15.96
C VAL A 294 -48.58 47.61 15.52
N ILE A 295 -47.34 47.84 15.07
CA ILE A 295 -46.89 49.14 14.58
C ILE A 295 -47.71 49.56 13.35
N LYS A 296 -48.01 48.63 12.44
CA LYS A 296 -48.85 48.90 11.27
C LYS A 296 -50.28 49.30 11.69
N CYS A 297 -50.91 48.55 12.59
CA CYS A 297 -52.24 48.89 13.13
C CYS A 297 -52.24 50.29 13.78
N LEU A 298 -51.20 50.62 14.56
CA LEU A 298 -51.07 51.93 15.18
C LEU A 298 -50.87 53.06 14.16
N ARG A 299 -50.14 52.79 13.07
CA ARG A 299 -49.96 53.73 11.96
C ARG A 299 -51.30 54.01 11.26
N GLU A 300 -52.05 52.96 10.93
CA GLU A 300 -53.38 53.06 10.31
C GLU A 300 -54.35 53.86 11.20
N ASN A 301 -54.36 53.60 12.51
CA ASN A 301 -55.14 54.38 13.48
C ASN A 301 -54.71 55.86 13.53
N ASN A 302 -53.41 56.15 13.49
CA ASN A 302 -52.91 57.53 13.46
C ASN A 302 -53.34 58.24 12.18
N GLU A 303 -53.28 57.58 11.02
CA GLU A 303 -53.76 58.13 9.75
C GLU A 303 -55.28 58.37 9.76
N GLU A 304 -56.06 57.51 10.39
CA GLU A 304 -57.50 57.71 10.57
C GLU A 304 -57.82 58.88 11.52
N LEU A 305 -57.11 58.98 12.65
CA LEU A 305 -57.22 60.13 13.56
C LEU A 305 -56.82 61.44 12.87
N GLN A 306 -55.75 61.43 12.08
CA GLN A 306 -55.32 62.58 11.29
C GLN A 306 -56.42 63.00 10.32
N ARG A 307 -57.01 62.06 9.57
CA ARG A 307 -58.15 62.30 8.68
C ARG A 307 -59.35 62.86 9.44
N PHE A 308 -59.66 62.32 10.61
CA PHE A 308 -60.76 62.81 11.45
C PHE A 308 -60.52 64.25 11.94
N ILE A 309 -59.28 64.59 12.33
CA ILE A 309 -58.90 65.96 12.72
C ILE A 309 -59.01 66.92 11.53
N GLU A 310 -58.51 66.51 10.36
CA GLU A 310 -58.61 67.30 9.12
C GLU A 310 -60.07 67.52 8.71
N GLU A 311 -60.90 66.48 8.77
CA GLU A 311 -62.33 66.57 8.49
C GLU A 311 -63.06 67.45 9.52
N SER A 312 -62.68 67.37 10.80
CA SER A 312 -63.22 68.24 11.86
C SER A 312 -62.83 69.70 11.64
N ARG A 313 -61.58 69.98 11.26
CA ARG A 313 -61.12 71.33 10.90
C ARG A 313 -61.84 71.85 9.67
N PHE A 314 -62.09 71.01 8.67
CA PHE A 314 -62.83 71.37 7.46
C PHE A 314 -64.32 71.64 7.73
N LYS A 315 -64.96 70.86 8.61
CA LYS A 315 -66.35 71.09 9.04
C LYS A 315 -66.50 72.34 9.92
N GLN A 316 -65.48 72.66 10.71
CA GLN A 316 -65.46 73.84 11.60
C GLN A 316 -65.09 75.14 10.84
N ASN A 317 -64.30 75.02 9.77
CA ASN A 317 -63.93 76.12 8.88
C ASN A 317 -64.51 75.86 7.47
N GLY A 318 -65.78 76.26 7.26
CA GLY A 318 -66.32 76.43 5.90
C GLY A 318 -65.51 77.46 5.09
N PRO A 319 -65.70 77.56 3.76
CA PRO A 319 -64.71 78.16 2.86
C PRO A 319 -64.61 79.69 3.05
N LEU A 320 -63.59 80.18 3.79
CA LEU A 320 -62.79 81.41 3.56
C LEU A 320 -61.86 81.73 4.78
N PRO A 321 -60.89 82.65 4.65
CA PRO A 321 -59.57 82.51 4.03
C PRO A 321 -58.42 82.46 5.07
N GLU A 322 -57.21 82.15 4.60
CA GLU A 322 -55.94 82.38 5.29
C GLU A 322 -55.90 83.81 5.87
N ASN A 323 -55.98 84.00 7.20
CA ASN A 323 -55.48 85.21 7.92
C ASN A 323 -55.79 85.19 9.44
N LEU A 324 -55.25 84.23 10.19
CA LEU A 324 -55.27 84.32 11.67
C LEU A 324 -53.90 84.13 12.34
N ASN A 325 -52.81 84.01 11.59
CA ASN A 325 -51.46 83.85 12.14
C ASN A 325 -50.59 85.13 12.15
N THR A 326 -51.17 86.32 11.96
CA THR A 326 -50.42 87.59 11.99
C THR A 326 -50.77 88.52 13.16
N SER A 327 -51.57 88.08 14.15
CA SER A 327 -52.05 88.96 15.24
C SER A 327 -51.33 88.80 16.59
N PHE A 328 -50.07 88.35 16.63
CA PHE A 328 -49.33 88.29 17.91
C PHE A 328 -47.95 88.95 17.93
N ASP A 329 -47.45 89.51 16.82
CA ASP A 329 -46.09 90.08 16.76
C ASP A 329 -46.05 91.62 16.92
N GLY A 330 -47.17 92.24 17.28
CA GLY A 330 -47.31 93.71 17.36
C GLY A 330 -47.32 94.31 18.77
N MET A 331 -46.85 93.59 19.79
CA MET A 331 -47.05 93.98 21.20
C MET A 331 -45.78 93.89 22.05
N MET A 332 -44.69 94.51 21.60
CA MET A 332 -43.52 94.79 22.45
C MET A 332 -42.73 96.03 22.01
N GLU A 333 -43.41 97.16 21.83
CA GLU A 333 -42.72 98.46 21.74
C GLU A 333 -43.58 99.58 22.35
N LEU A 334 -43.65 99.67 23.69
CA LEU A 334 -44.00 100.92 24.39
C LEU A 334 -43.52 100.90 25.87
N SER A 335 -42.34 101.47 26.12
CA SER A 335 -41.96 102.26 27.32
C SER A 335 -40.44 102.48 27.27
N SER A 336 -39.90 103.64 26.95
CA SER A 336 -40.06 104.85 27.75
C SER A 336 -39.72 106.09 26.91
N GLY A 337 -40.71 106.97 26.77
CA GLY A 337 -40.51 108.36 26.38
C GLY A 337 -40.20 109.21 27.62
N GLY A 338 -39.25 110.13 27.47
CA GLY A 338 -38.88 111.11 28.49
C GLY A 338 -38.10 112.27 27.89
N SER A 339 -38.85 113.18 27.23
CA SER A 339 -38.49 114.54 26.78
C SER A 339 -37.66 115.31 27.84
N SER A 340 -36.71 116.19 27.53
CA SER A 340 -36.94 117.48 26.86
C SER A 340 -35.66 118.24 26.46
N ASN A 341 -35.80 119.01 25.38
CA ASN A 341 -34.96 120.10 24.87
C ASN A 341 -34.32 121.06 25.90
N GLY A 342 -33.20 121.68 25.50
CA GLY A 342 -32.98 123.11 25.79
C GLY A 342 -31.53 123.53 26.04
N ASN A 343 -30.95 124.25 25.07
CA ASN A 343 -29.75 125.08 25.14
C ASN A 343 -29.46 125.74 26.51
N GLY A 344 -28.17 125.82 26.85
CA GLY A 344 -27.68 126.99 27.58
C GLY A 344 -26.63 126.72 28.66
N THR A 345 -25.36 126.87 28.25
CA THR A 345 -24.24 127.42 29.06
C THR A 345 -23.75 126.65 30.29
N GLY A 346 -22.43 126.45 30.30
CA GLY A 346 -21.71 125.69 31.29
C GLY A 346 -21.89 126.15 32.73
N ARG A 347 -21.96 125.16 33.62
CA ARG A 347 -21.65 125.27 35.04
C ARG A 347 -20.78 124.07 35.38
N SER A 348 -19.47 124.31 35.42
CA SER A 348 -18.71 124.38 36.67
C SER A 348 -18.75 123.06 37.42
N TYR A 349 -17.67 122.28 37.27
CA TYR A 349 -17.34 121.14 38.10
C TYR A 349 -17.29 121.57 39.57
N ASN A 350 -18.40 121.40 40.28
CA ASN A 350 -18.38 121.36 41.74
C ASN A 350 -18.57 119.90 42.13
N ILE A 351 -17.43 119.21 42.24
CA ILE A 351 -17.34 117.87 42.80
C ILE A 351 -17.68 118.00 44.28
N THR A 352 -18.93 117.70 44.64
CA THR A 352 -19.31 117.46 46.04
C THR A 352 -18.97 116.00 46.39
N PRO A 353 -18.64 115.69 47.65
CA PRO A 353 -18.28 114.33 48.09
C PRO A 353 -19.33 113.26 47.73
N GLU A 354 -20.61 113.65 47.67
CA GLU A 354 -21.72 112.78 47.27
C GLU A 354 -21.68 112.38 45.78
N ASN A 355 -21.26 113.28 44.88
CA ASN A 355 -21.14 112.96 43.45
C ASN A 355 -19.95 112.04 43.16
N MET A 356 -18.88 112.11 43.96
CA MET A 356 -17.78 111.14 43.90
C MET A 356 -18.20 109.76 44.40
N ALA A 357 -18.96 109.69 45.50
CA ALA A 357 -19.48 108.44 46.01
C ALA A 357 -20.40 107.76 44.99
N HIS A 358 -21.30 108.51 44.35
CA HIS A 358 -22.13 107.99 43.26
C HIS A 358 -21.32 107.53 42.04
N ALA A 359 -20.29 108.28 41.62
CA ALA A 359 -19.43 107.87 40.52
C ALA A 359 -18.64 106.59 40.83
N VAL A 360 -18.14 106.42 42.06
CA VAL A 360 -17.45 105.20 42.48
C VAL A 360 -18.41 104.01 42.54
N VAL A 361 -19.63 104.20 43.03
CA VAL A 361 -20.67 103.16 43.04
C VAL A 361 -21.04 102.76 41.61
N ASP A 362 -21.24 103.70 40.69
CA ASP A 362 -21.56 103.42 39.29
C ASP A 362 -20.41 102.70 38.56
N VAL A 363 -19.16 103.07 38.84
CA VAL A 363 -17.98 102.37 38.28
C VAL A 363 -17.92 100.95 38.83
N GLN A 364 -18.12 100.73 40.14
CA GLN A 364 -18.16 99.40 40.72
C GLN A 364 -19.34 98.56 40.22
N LEU A 365 -20.50 99.19 39.99
CA LEU A 365 -21.66 98.52 39.41
C LEU A 365 -21.35 98.05 37.99
N LYS A 366 -20.76 98.92 37.16
CA LYS A 366 -20.35 98.59 35.80
C LYS A 366 -19.26 97.52 35.75
N GLU A 367 -18.28 97.56 36.66
CA GLU A 367 -17.28 96.50 36.79
C GLU A 367 -17.93 95.17 37.20
N LYS A 368 -18.88 95.18 38.13
CA LYS A 368 -19.63 93.98 38.53
C LYS A 368 -20.54 93.46 37.43
N GLU A 369 -21.16 94.33 36.64
CA GLU A 369 -21.93 93.95 35.44
C GLU A 369 -21.03 93.32 34.38
N ALA A 370 -19.83 93.86 34.17
CA ALA A 370 -18.83 93.29 33.26
C ALA A 370 -18.33 91.92 33.74
N GLU A 371 -18.02 91.76 35.03
CA GLU A 371 -17.69 90.46 35.63
C GLU A 371 -18.84 89.45 35.47
N ASN A 372 -20.08 89.88 35.70
CA ASN A 372 -21.25 89.03 35.56
C ASN A 372 -21.46 88.61 34.09
N CYS A 373 -21.20 89.51 33.14
CA CYS A 373 -21.22 89.18 31.70
C CYS A 373 -20.14 88.16 31.32
N LEU A 374 -18.94 88.25 31.91
CA LEU A 374 -17.87 87.28 31.69
C LEU A 374 -18.19 85.92 32.32
N LEU A 375 -18.74 85.91 33.54
CA LEU A 375 -19.16 84.68 34.22
C LEU A 375 -20.30 83.99 33.47
N LYS A 376 -21.28 84.74 32.94
CA LYS A 376 -22.35 84.19 32.10
C LYS A 376 -21.80 83.53 30.83
N ARG A 377 -20.86 84.17 30.11
CA ARG A 377 -20.18 83.53 28.97
C ARG A 377 -19.43 82.27 29.38
N SER A 378 -18.72 82.29 30.51
CA SER A 378 -18.00 81.11 31.00
C SER A 378 -18.97 79.96 31.33
N LEU A 379 -20.10 80.26 31.94
CA LEU A 379 -21.17 79.29 32.23
C LEU A 379 -21.74 78.69 30.94
N GLU A 380 -21.98 79.54 29.94
CA GLU A 380 -22.52 79.13 28.64
C GLU A 380 -21.56 78.20 27.88
N ILE A 381 -20.25 78.48 27.92
CA ILE A 381 -19.21 77.60 27.37
C ILE A 381 -19.17 76.25 28.10
N ILE A 382 -19.26 76.25 29.44
CA ILE A 382 -19.27 75.01 30.23
C ILE A 382 -20.53 74.18 29.94
N GLU A 383 -21.69 74.82 29.77
CA GLU A 383 -22.94 74.13 29.43
C GLU A 383 -22.87 73.52 28.02
N GLN A 384 -22.32 74.24 27.03
CA GLN A 384 -22.08 73.68 25.70
C GLN A 384 -21.15 72.45 25.76
N GLU A 385 -20.09 72.53 26.54
CA GLU A 385 -19.13 71.44 26.65
C GLU A 385 -19.73 70.22 27.37
N LYS A 386 -20.56 70.43 28.39
CA LYS A 386 -21.35 69.39 29.04
C LYS A 386 -22.28 68.68 28.05
N VAL A 387 -22.98 69.43 27.19
CA VAL A 387 -23.84 68.85 26.14
C VAL A 387 -23.01 68.04 25.14
N ARG A 388 -21.86 68.57 24.69
CA ARG A 388 -20.94 67.89 23.78
C ARG A 388 -20.44 66.57 24.36
N VAL A 389 -19.94 66.59 25.60
CA VAL A 389 -19.44 65.40 26.32
C VAL A 389 -20.56 64.39 26.56
N SER A 390 -21.75 64.85 26.97
CA SER A 390 -22.92 63.97 27.13
C SER A 390 -23.33 63.30 25.81
N GLY A 391 -23.20 63.97 24.68
CA GLY A 391 -23.40 63.40 23.34
C GLY A 391 -22.38 62.31 23.02
N LEU A 392 -21.10 62.54 23.34
CA LEU A 392 -20.03 61.56 23.16
C LEU A 392 -20.26 60.30 24.01
N VAL A 393 -20.57 60.48 25.29
CA VAL A 393 -20.88 59.38 26.22
C VAL A 393 -22.09 58.58 25.71
N GLY A 394 -23.15 59.25 25.25
CA GLY A 394 -24.32 58.59 24.66
C GLY A 394 -24.02 57.86 23.34
N SER A 395 -23.03 58.30 22.56
CA SER A 395 -22.57 57.57 21.36
C SER A 395 -21.76 56.32 21.72
N PHE A 396 -20.93 56.39 22.76
CA PHE A 396 -20.17 55.24 23.26
C PHE A 396 -21.10 54.13 23.76
N PHE A 397 -22.10 54.46 24.57
CA PHE A 397 -23.07 53.48 25.06
C PHE A 397 -23.91 52.85 23.95
N ARG A 398 -24.18 53.57 22.85
CA ARG A 398 -24.86 52.98 21.69
C ARG A 398 -23.99 52.00 20.91
N LEU A 399 -22.67 52.21 20.88
CA LEU A 399 -21.74 51.37 20.12
C LEU A 399 -21.23 50.17 20.91
N TYR A 400 -21.05 50.33 22.22
CA TYR A 400 -20.43 49.31 23.08
C TYR A 400 -21.36 48.79 24.18
N GLY A 401 -22.60 49.28 24.27
CA GLY A 401 -23.57 48.88 25.30
C GLY A 401 -23.88 47.39 25.30
N ASP A 402 -23.91 46.76 24.13
CA ASP A 402 -24.17 45.33 23.99
C ASP A 402 -22.97 44.47 24.45
N LEU A 403 -21.75 45.00 24.32
CA LEU A 403 -20.52 44.32 24.69
C LEU A 403 -20.26 44.34 26.20
N VAL A 404 -20.76 45.36 26.90
CA VAL A 404 -20.53 45.57 28.33
C VAL A 404 -21.58 44.86 29.21
N GLY A 405 -22.64 44.32 28.62
CA GLY A 405 -23.68 43.59 29.35
C GLY A 405 -24.55 44.49 30.23
N ALA A 406 -25.63 43.90 30.77
CA ALA A 406 -26.64 44.61 31.53
C ALA A 406 -26.03 45.44 32.67
N MET A 407 -26.27 46.74 32.59
CA MET A 407 -25.83 47.76 33.53
C MET A 407 -26.10 47.36 35.00
N PRO A 408 -25.21 47.70 35.97
CA PRO A 408 -25.34 47.25 37.36
C PRO A 408 -26.54 47.82 38.13
N TYR A 409 -27.35 48.68 37.52
CA TYR A 409 -28.52 49.28 38.15
C TYR A 409 -29.75 49.06 37.28
N GLY A 410 -30.69 48.30 37.83
CA GLY A 410 -31.94 47.96 37.16
C GLY A 410 -32.73 49.19 36.73
N SER A 411 -33.21 49.14 35.49
CA SER A 411 -34.47 49.75 35.05
C SER A 411 -34.76 51.17 35.54
N THR A 412 -34.02 52.16 35.05
CA THR A 412 -34.60 53.49 34.81
C THR A 412 -34.03 54.07 33.52
N ASN A 413 -34.91 54.74 32.77
CA ASN A 413 -34.66 55.30 31.45
C ASN A 413 -33.34 56.12 31.44
N PRO A 414 -32.37 55.86 30.54
CA PRO A 414 -31.08 56.57 30.51
C PRO A 414 -31.20 58.09 30.26
N GLN A 415 -32.40 58.60 30.00
CA GLN A 415 -32.68 60.03 29.93
C GLN A 415 -32.80 60.71 31.31
N ASP A 416 -33.15 60.00 32.39
CA ASP A 416 -33.40 60.56 33.73
C ASP A 416 -32.19 60.55 34.67
N VAL A 417 -31.07 59.95 34.23
CA VAL A 417 -29.88 59.77 35.05
C VAL A 417 -28.96 60.99 34.90
N GLY A 418 -28.59 61.61 36.03
CA GLY A 418 -27.73 62.80 36.05
C GLY A 418 -26.35 62.56 35.41
N PHE A 419 -25.73 63.62 34.87
CA PHE A 419 -24.46 63.54 34.13
C PHE A 419 -23.33 62.81 34.90
N VAL A 420 -23.24 63.05 36.21
CA VAL A 420 -22.23 62.42 37.09
C VAL A 420 -22.39 60.90 37.14
N GLU A 421 -23.63 60.43 37.15
CA GLU A 421 -23.96 59.02 37.29
C GLU A 421 -23.77 58.30 35.94
N LYS A 422 -24.10 58.96 34.82
CA LYS A 422 -23.68 58.53 33.47
C LYS A 422 -22.17 58.39 33.32
N MET A 423 -21.40 59.29 33.93
CA MET A 423 -19.92 59.25 33.88
C MET A 423 -19.34 58.12 34.74
N ASN A 424 -19.93 57.85 35.91
CA ASN A 424 -19.52 56.73 36.75
C ASN A 424 -19.81 55.38 36.08
N ILE A 425 -20.96 55.26 35.43
CA ILE A 425 -21.28 54.09 34.61
C ILE A 425 -20.25 53.95 33.49
N PHE A 426 -19.96 55.02 32.75
CA PHE A 426 -18.99 55.00 31.65
C PHE A 426 -17.62 54.52 32.12
N LYS A 427 -17.16 55.00 33.29
CA LYS A 427 -15.92 54.56 33.90
C LYS A 427 -15.93 53.06 34.21
N SER A 428 -16.99 52.55 34.83
CA SER A 428 -17.11 51.12 35.15
C SER A 428 -17.15 50.25 33.90
N CYS A 429 -17.88 50.69 32.86
CA CYS A 429 -17.90 50.02 31.56
C CYS A 429 -16.53 49.99 30.89
N TYR A 430 -15.79 51.10 30.95
CA TYR A 430 -14.45 51.20 30.39
C TYR A 430 -13.44 50.30 31.13
N GLU A 431 -13.53 50.24 32.47
CA GLU A 431 -12.69 49.35 33.29
C GLU A 431 -12.97 47.86 32.97
N SER A 432 -14.24 47.48 32.84
CA SER A 432 -14.62 46.11 32.45
C SER A 432 -14.14 45.75 31.05
N LEU A 433 -14.27 46.68 30.09
CA LEU A 433 -13.81 46.46 28.72
C LEU A 433 -12.28 46.33 28.64
N PHE A 434 -11.54 47.04 29.50
CA PHE A 434 -10.10 46.90 29.60
C PHE A 434 -9.67 45.55 30.18
N GLU A 435 -10.41 45.04 31.17
CA GLU A 435 -10.17 43.71 31.75
C GLU A 435 -10.45 42.58 30.75
N GLU A 436 -11.55 42.67 30.00
CA GLU A 436 -11.86 41.72 28.92
C GLU A 436 -10.84 41.78 27.78
N LEU A 437 -10.34 42.97 27.43
CA LEU A 437 -9.25 43.10 26.45
C LEU A 437 -7.97 42.39 26.93
N GLY A 438 -7.68 42.45 28.23
CA GLY A 438 -6.57 41.72 28.86
C GLY A 438 -6.72 40.20 28.69
N LYS A 439 -7.89 39.66 29.06
CA LYS A 439 -8.21 38.23 28.88
C LYS A 439 -8.13 37.79 27.42
N PHE A 440 -8.64 38.63 26.51
CA PHE A 440 -8.58 38.35 25.08
C PHE A 440 -7.13 38.29 24.56
N LYS A 441 -6.27 39.17 25.07
CA LYS A 441 -4.84 39.18 24.72
C LYS A 441 -4.13 37.92 25.22
N GLU A 442 -4.36 37.50 26.46
CA GLU A 442 -3.81 36.26 27.01
C GLU A 442 -4.33 35.03 26.24
N SER A 443 -5.63 35.00 25.93
CA SER A 443 -6.21 33.92 25.13
C SER A 443 -5.63 33.87 23.73
N LYS A 444 -5.33 35.01 23.11
CA LYS A 444 -4.69 35.09 21.81
C LYS A 444 -3.26 34.53 21.87
N GLU A 445 -2.47 34.94 22.86
CA GLU A 445 -1.09 34.46 23.06
C GLU A 445 -1.06 32.94 23.26
N MET A 446 -1.96 32.39 24.10
CA MET A 446 -2.13 30.94 24.25
C MET A 446 -2.53 30.22 22.96
N LEU A 447 -3.32 30.87 22.09
CA LEU A 447 -3.70 30.29 20.80
C LEU A 447 -2.53 30.28 19.82
N GLU A 448 -1.72 31.35 19.81
CA GLU A 448 -0.51 31.47 19.00
C GLU A 448 0.52 30.40 19.42
N GLU A 449 0.77 30.20 20.72
CA GLU A 449 1.64 29.13 21.21
C GLU A 449 1.17 27.72 20.79
N LYS A 450 -0.14 27.47 20.86
CA LYS A 450 -0.73 26.19 20.39
C LYS A 450 -0.59 26.03 18.88
N SER A 451 -0.76 27.10 18.11
CA SER A 451 -0.56 27.10 16.66
C SER A 451 0.88 26.75 16.30
N ASP A 452 1.85 27.36 16.98
CA ASP A 452 3.28 27.10 16.76
C ASP A 452 3.67 25.66 17.12
N ALA A 453 3.11 25.13 18.21
CA ALA A 453 3.29 23.73 18.61
C ALA A 453 2.73 22.77 17.54
N LEU A 454 1.51 23.02 17.06
CA LEU A 454 0.91 22.25 15.96
C LEU A 454 1.73 22.33 14.67
N GLU A 455 2.27 23.50 14.32
CA GLU A 455 3.10 23.66 13.13
C GLU A 455 4.44 22.90 13.26
N LYS A 456 4.98 22.79 14.47
CA LYS A 456 6.15 21.95 14.75
C LYS A 456 5.83 20.47 14.57
N ASP A 457 4.69 20.01 15.07
CA ASP A 457 4.24 18.62 14.94
C ASP A 457 3.98 18.25 13.47
N VAL A 458 3.32 19.14 12.71
CA VAL A 458 3.11 18.95 11.26
C VAL A 458 4.43 18.83 10.52
N ARG A 459 5.45 19.63 10.87
CA ARG A 459 6.79 19.52 10.28
C ARG A 459 7.45 18.18 10.61
N ALA A 460 7.34 17.72 11.86
CA ALA A 460 7.88 16.42 12.27
C ALA A 460 7.20 15.26 11.52
N LEU A 461 5.87 15.26 11.45
CA LEU A 461 5.11 14.26 10.70
C LEU A 461 5.46 14.27 9.20
N LYS A 462 5.67 15.45 8.61
CA LYS A 462 6.10 15.55 7.21
C LYS A 462 7.47 14.94 6.98
N THR A 463 8.42 15.14 7.91
CA THR A 463 9.74 14.51 7.81
C THR A 463 9.67 12.99 7.97
N GLU A 464 8.84 12.49 8.87
CA GLU A 464 8.63 11.04 9.05
C GLU A 464 7.96 10.42 7.82
N LEU A 465 6.96 11.09 7.24
CA LEU A 465 6.29 10.65 6.02
C LEU A 465 7.28 10.54 4.85
N LEU A 466 8.18 11.51 4.69
CA LEU A 466 9.23 11.46 3.66
C LEU A 466 10.18 10.27 3.89
N ALA A 467 10.63 10.04 5.13
CA ALA A 467 11.48 8.90 5.45
C ALA A 467 10.79 7.55 5.18
N ARG A 468 9.49 7.42 5.53
CA ARG A 468 8.70 6.21 5.21
C ARG A 468 8.51 6.01 3.71
N THR A 469 8.33 7.08 2.95
CA THR A 469 8.20 7.03 1.49
C THR A 469 9.50 6.53 0.85
N GLU A 470 10.66 6.99 1.32
CA GLU A 470 11.96 6.51 0.85
C GLU A 470 12.16 5.01 1.14
N VAL A 471 11.73 4.52 2.31
CA VAL A 471 11.77 3.10 2.64
C VAL A 471 10.87 2.28 1.70
N LEU A 472 9.65 2.77 1.39
CA LEU A 472 8.76 2.11 0.44
C LEU A 472 9.37 2.01 -0.96
N GLU A 473 9.94 3.10 -1.47
CA GLU A 473 10.64 3.08 -2.76
C GLU A 473 11.83 2.11 -2.78
N ASN A 474 12.56 2.00 -1.66
CA ASN A 474 13.64 1.02 -1.51
C ASN A 474 13.11 -0.43 -1.55
N LEU A 475 11.97 -0.70 -0.91
CA LEU A 475 11.32 -2.00 -0.89
C LEU A 475 10.75 -2.37 -2.27
N GLU A 476 10.14 -1.43 -2.98
CA GLU A 476 9.67 -1.63 -4.36
C GLU A 476 10.82 -1.99 -5.30
N ARG A 477 11.95 -1.30 -5.18
CA ARG A 477 13.17 -1.63 -5.93
C ARG A 477 13.69 -3.03 -5.61
N HIS A 478 13.68 -3.44 -4.34
CA HIS A 478 14.07 -4.80 -3.95
C HIS A 478 13.08 -5.85 -4.46
N SER A 479 11.77 -5.58 -4.41
CA SER A 479 10.74 -6.47 -4.96
C SER A 479 10.95 -6.70 -6.45
N ALA A 480 11.17 -5.63 -7.21
CA ALA A 480 11.45 -5.72 -8.64
C ALA A 480 12.74 -6.51 -8.94
N ASP A 481 13.76 -6.42 -8.08
CA ASP A 481 14.97 -7.22 -8.25
C ASP A 481 14.74 -8.71 -7.97
N ILE A 482 13.99 -9.03 -6.92
CA ILE A 482 13.59 -10.41 -6.59
C ILE A 482 12.78 -11.01 -7.76
N GLU A 483 11.87 -10.26 -8.36
CA GLU A 483 11.10 -10.71 -9.52
C GLU A 483 12.00 -11.02 -10.73
N ARG A 484 13.00 -10.17 -11.01
CA ARG A 484 14.00 -10.44 -12.06
C ARG A 484 14.80 -11.70 -11.76
N GLN A 485 15.24 -11.89 -10.52
CA GLN A 485 15.98 -13.09 -10.11
C GLN A 485 15.10 -14.34 -10.24
N LEU A 486 13.83 -14.27 -9.85
CA LEU A 486 12.87 -15.37 -10.01
C LEU A 486 12.71 -15.75 -11.49
N GLU A 487 12.61 -14.76 -12.38
CA GLU A 487 12.49 -15.01 -13.81
C GLU A 487 13.74 -15.66 -14.40
N LEU A 488 14.94 -15.23 -13.97
CA LEU A 488 16.19 -15.87 -14.36
C LEU A 488 16.26 -17.34 -13.87
N VAL A 489 15.81 -17.61 -12.65
CA VAL A 489 15.73 -18.97 -12.12
C VAL A 489 14.74 -19.83 -12.92
N LYS A 490 13.58 -19.28 -13.31
CA LYS A 490 12.63 -19.99 -14.19
C LYS A 490 13.24 -20.32 -15.55
N GLN A 491 13.95 -19.37 -16.16
CA GLN A 491 14.62 -19.59 -17.44
C GLN A 491 15.67 -20.70 -17.35
N THR A 492 16.53 -20.66 -16.33
CA THR A 492 17.54 -21.71 -16.12
C THR A 492 16.91 -23.07 -15.82
N ALA A 493 15.83 -23.13 -15.02
CA ALA A 493 15.08 -24.36 -14.78
C ALA A 493 14.49 -24.94 -16.07
N ASN A 494 13.92 -24.10 -16.93
CA ASN A 494 13.40 -24.50 -18.25
C ASN A 494 14.50 -25.03 -19.18
N GLU A 495 15.71 -24.47 -19.11
CA GLU A 495 16.87 -24.99 -19.86
C GLU A 495 17.31 -26.37 -19.35
N TYR A 496 17.37 -26.56 -18.04
CA TYR A 496 17.68 -27.87 -17.46
C TYR A 496 16.61 -28.91 -17.82
N GLN A 497 15.33 -28.54 -17.79
CA GLN A 497 14.25 -29.42 -18.22
C GLN A 497 14.39 -29.83 -19.69
N ARG A 498 14.71 -28.89 -20.58
CA ARG A 498 14.99 -29.19 -22.00
C ARG A 498 16.19 -30.12 -22.17
N LYS A 499 17.29 -29.89 -21.45
CA LYS A 499 18.48 -30.76 -21.49
C LYS A 499 18.16 -32.17 -20.99
N ASN A 500 17.37 -32.30 -19.92
CA ASN A 500 16.94 -33.59 -19.41
C ASN A 500 16.06 -34.34 -20.42
N GLN A 501 15.14 -33.65 -21.10
CA GLN A 501 14.33 -34.27 -22.16
C GLN A 501 15.20 -34.83 -23.31
N VAL A 502 16.20 -34.08 -23.76
CA VAL A 502 17.13 -34.55 -24.80
C VAL A 502 17.94 -35.75 -24.32
N LEU A 503 18.41 -35.75 -23.07
CA LEU A 503 19.11 -36.89 -22.47
C LEU A 503 18.21 -38.13 -22.38
N ASP A 504 16.95 -37.98 -21.96
CA ASP A 504 15.99 -39.07 -21.90
C ASP A 504 15.69 -39.64 -23.29
N GLU A 505 15.57 -38.80 -24.31
CA GLU A 505 15.41 -39.24 -25.70
C GLU A 505 16.62 -40.04 -26.21
N ASP A 506 17.84 -39.61 -25.86
CA ASP A 506 19.07 -40.32 -26.23
C ASP A 506 19.21 -41.66 -25.50
N VAL A 507 18.94 -41.68 -24.20
CA VAL A 507 18.91 -42.93 -23.41
C VAL A 507 17.88 -43.91 -23.99
N ASN A 508 16.68 -43.42 -24.35
CA ASN A 508 15.66 -44.25 -25.00
C ASN A 508 16.09 -44.73 -26.38
N ARG A 509 16.84 -43.93 -27.14
CA ARG A 509 17.43 -44.35 -28.42
C ARG A 509 18.45 -45.46 -28.21
N GLN A 510 19.39 -45.29 -27.29
CA GLN A 510 20.39 -46.29 -26.94
C GLN A 510 19.73 -47.59 -26.46
N LYS A 511 18.70 -47.51 -25.62
CA LYS A 511 17.91 -48.67 -25.18
C LYS A 511 17.29 -49.42 -26.36
N ARG A 512 16.70 -48.72 -27.33
CA ARG A 512 16.14 -49.34 -28.55
C ARG A 512 17.22 -50.03 -29.39
N ASP A 513 18.38 -49.41 -29.56
CA ASP A 513 19.47 -49.98 -30.36
C ASP A 513 20.11 -51.19 -29.65
N LEU A 514 20.26 -51.16 -28.32
CA LEU A 514 20.66 -52.33 -27.54
C LEU A 514 19.66 -53.48 -27.65
N LEU A 515 18.35 -53.21 -27.62
CA LEU A 515 17.33 -54.23 -27.82
C LEU A 515 17.42 -54.88 -29.21
N LYS A 516 17.70 -54.09 -30.26
CA LYS A 516 17.96 -54.64 -31.61
C LYS A 516 19.20 -55.56 -31.61
N LEU A 517 20.31 -55.13 -31.03
CA LEU A 517 21.53 -55.95 -30.94
C LEU A 517 21.32 -57.25 -30.16
N ILE A 518 20.54 -57.20 -29.07
CA ILE A 518 20.15 -58.40 -28.32
C ILE A 518 19.34 -59.34 -29.22
N SER A 519 18.36 -58.83 -29.96
CA SER A 519 17.55 -59.64 -30.88
C SER A 519 18.38 -60.28 -32.00
N GLU A 520 19.36 -59.55 -32.54
CA GLU A 520 20.28 -60.05 -33.56
C GLU A 520 21.21 -61.14 -32.99
N LYS A 521 21.77 -60.90 -31.80
CA LYS A 521 22.58 -61.90 -31.08
C LYS A 521 21.78 -63.18 -30.82
N ASP A 522 20.52 -63.06 -30.39
CA ASP A 522 19.64 -64.22 -30.18
C ASP A 522 19.43 -65.00 -31.49
N SER A 523 19.18 -64.30 -32.60
CA SER A 523 19.01 -64.91 -33.92
C SER A 523 20.28 -65.63 -34.39
N LEU A 524 21.46 -65.01 -34.24
CA LEU A 524 22.74 -65.63 -34.58
C LEU A 524 23.07 -66.84 -33.70
N SER A 525 22.78 -66.74 -32.40
CA SER A 525 22.92 -67.86 -31.47
C SER A 525 22.05 -69.05 -31.89
N GLN A 526 20.79 -68.79 -32.28
CA GLN A 526 19.88 -69.82 -32.81
C GLN A 526 20.37 -70.42 -34.13
N GLN A 527 20.88 -69.61 -35.06
CA GLN A 527 21.47 -70.10 -36.31
C GLN A 527 22.70 -70.98 -36.05
N ASN A 528 23.57 -70.56 -35.14
CA ASN A 528 24.77 -71.33 -34.78
C ASN A 528 24.41 -72.67 -34.12
N LEU A 529 23.42 -72.68 -33.21
CA LEU A 529 22.89 -73.93 -32.65
C LEU A 529 22.38 -74.88 -33.75
N THR A 530 21.67 -74.34 -34.75
CA THR A 530 21.15 -75.13 -35.88
C THR A 530 22.27 -75.71 -36.73
N LEU A 531 23.24 -74.88 -37.13
CA LEU A 531 24.42 -75.31 -37.91
C LEU A 531 25.25 -76.35 -37.15
N ASN A 532 25.45 -76.18 -35.84
CA ASN A 532 26.22 -77.12 -35.03
C ASN A 532 25.54 -78.51 -34.96
N VAL A 533 24.20 -78.55 -34.88
CA VAL A 533 23.44 -79.80 -34.98
C VAL A 533 23.63 -80.43 -36.36
N GLU A 534 23.59 -79.64 -37.43
CA GLU A 534 23.79 -80.13 -38.81
C GLU A 534 25.20 -80.67 -39.03
N PHE A 535 26.25 -79.94 -38.64
CA PHE A 535 27.63 -80.42 -38.69
C PHE A 535 27.83 -81.72 -37.92
N LYS A 536 27.18 -81.87 -36.76
CA LYS A 536 27.27 -83.09 -35.95
C LYS A 536 26.59 -84.27 -36.64
N ILE A 537 25.47 -84.03 -37.32
CA ILE A 537 24.80 -85.05 -38.15
C ILE A 537 25.72 -85.45 -39.31
N ASP A 538 26.27 -84.48 -40.06
CA ASP A 538 27.14 -84.73 -41.20
C ASP A 538 28.43 -85.47 -40.80
N TYR A 539 29.04 -85.10 -39.67
CA TYR A 539 30.21 -85.79 -39.13
C TYR A 539 29.90 -87.25 -38.78
N LEU A 540 28.75 -87.51 -38.12
CA LEU A 540 28.32 -88.88 -37.81
C LEU A 540 28.06 -89.68 -39.10
N MET A 541 27.52 -89.05 -40.15
CA MET A 541 27.29 -89.66 -41.45
C MET A 541 28.60 -89.98 -42.20
N LEU A 542 29.62 -89.13 -42.09
CA LEU A 542 30.95 -89.35 -42.70
C LEU A 542 31.76 -90.42 -41.96
N SER A 543 31.77 -90.41 -40.63
CA SER A 543 32.40 -91.46 -39.81
C SER A 543 31.85 -92.85 -40.13
N LEU A 544 30.57 -92.91 -40.51
CA LEU A 544 29.88 -94.11 -41.00
C LEU A 544 30.45 -94.66 -42.30
N ASN A 545 30.89 -93.77 -43.19
CA ASN A 545 31.36 -94.10 -44.52
C ASN A 545 32.82 -94.59 -44.48
N GLU A 546 33.63 -94.09 -43.55
CA GLU A 546 35.01 -94.55 -43.31
C GLU A 546 35.07 -95.93 -42.64
N ASP A 547 34.16 -96.23 -41.69
CA ASP A 547 34.10 -97.55 -41.03
C ASP A 547 33.61 -98.69 -41.95
N TYR A 548 33.12 -98.38 -43.15
CA TYR A 548 32.64 -99.34 -44.15
C TYR A 548 33.77 -100.06 -44.90
N GLU A 549 34.97 -99.48 -44.98
CA GLU A 549 36.03 -100.02 -45.85
C GLU A 549 36.84 -101.20 -45.25
N GLY A 550 36.53 -101.69 -44.03
CA GLY A 550 37.39 -102.70 -43.40
C GLY A 550 36.83 -103.62 -42.31
N SER A 551 35.50 -103.73 -42.13
CA SER A 551 34.95 -104.54 -41.04
C SER A 551 33.90 -105.58 -41.47
N ASP A 552 33.84 -106.71 -40.73
CA ASP A 552 32.93 -107.83 -40.98
C ASP A 552 31.47 -107.37 -41.05
N PHE A 553 30.79 -107.79 -42.12
CA PHE A 553 29.44 -107.34 -42.51
C PHE A 553 28.39 -107.44 -41.39
N SER A 554 28.53 -108.38 -40.45
CA SER A 554 27.60 -108.55 -39.33
C SER A 554 27.81 -107.51 -38.21
N SER A 555 29.06 -107.16 -37.89
CA SER A 555 29.39 -106.10 -36.93
C SER A 555 29.03 -104.71 -37.47
N TRP A 556 29.16 -104.53 -38.77
CA TRP A 556 28.73 -103.32 -39.47
C TRP A 556 27.20 -103.15 -39.44
N SER A 557 26.42 -104.23 -39.60
CA SER A 557 24.95 -104.17 -39.55
C SER A 557 24.43 -103.75 -38.17
N ASP A 558 25.00 -104.30 -37.08
CA ASP A 558 24.57 -103.94 -35.72
C ASP A 558 24.94 -102.48 -35.38
N LYS A 559 26.13 -102.02 -35.80
CA LYS A 559 26.52 -100.61 -35.67
C LYS A 559 25.66 -99.68 -36.53
N MET A 560 25.25 -100.14 -37.71
CA MET A 560 24.36 -99.40 -38.61
C MET A 560 22.97 -99.24 -38.00
N ASP A 561 22.44 -100.27 -37.33
CA ASP A 561 21.14 -100.18 -36.69
C ASP A 561 21.18 -99.34 -35.41
N ASP A 562 22.23 -99.44 -34.58
CA ASP A 562 22.44 -98.54 -33.44
C ASP A 562 22.61 -97.08 -33.89
N LEU A 563 23.27 -96.85 -35.03
CA LEU A 563 23.47 -95.51 -35.55
C LEU A 563 22.25 -94.95 -36.28
N LYS A 564 21.46 -95.77 -36.97
CA LYS A 564 20.11 -95.37 -37.44
C LYS A 564 19.23 -94.99 -36.26
N GLU A 565 19.33 -95.69 -35.13
CA GLU A 565 18.63 -95.33 -33.90
C GLU A 565 19.13 -93.99 -33.35
N ARG A 566 20.45 -93.77 -33.34
CA ARG A 566 21.04 -92.48 -32.92
C ARG A 566 20.70 -91.32 -33.87
N VAL A 567 20.65 -91.55 -35.17
CA VAL A 567 20.21 -90.55 -36.16
C VAL A 567 18.71 -90.28 -36.02
N ARG A 568 17.88 -91.30 -35.76
CA ARG A 568 16.44 -91.13 -35.53
C ARG A 568 16.18 -90.34 -34.25
N THR A 569 16.84 -90.69 -33.15
CA THR A 569 16.73 -89.95 -31.88
C THR A 569 17.25 -88.52 -32.00
N LEU A 570 18.35 -88.28 -32.73
CA LEU A 570 18.82 -86.92 -33.02
C LEU A 570 17.84 -86.13 -33.91
N LYS A 571 17.14 -86.79 -34.83
CA LYS A 571 16.11 -86.15 -35.66
C LYS A 571 14.86 -85.80 -34.85
N GLU A 572 14.44 -86.69 -33.96
CA GLU A 572 13.35 -86.45 -33.00
C GLU A 572 13.71 -85.33 -32.02
N ASP A 573 14.94 -85.32 -31.50
CA ASP A 573 15.44 -84.23 -30.66
C ASP A 573 15.52 -82.92 -31.45
N LYS A 574 15.94 -82.93 -32.73
CA LYS A 574 15.89 -81.76 -33.62
C LYS A 574 14.46 -81.23 -33.73
N GLU A 575 13.48 -82.08 -34.02
CA GLU A 575 12.07 -81.68 -34.12
C GLU A 575 11.52 -81.14 -32.79
N ARG A 576 11.84 -81.78 -31.67
CA ARG A 576 11.43 -81.35 -30.34
C ARG A 576 12.05 -80.01 -29.96
N LEU A 577 13.34 -79.79 -30.24
CA LEU A 577 14.00 -78.50 -30.05
C LEU A 577 13.38 -77.43 -30.96
N THR A 578 13.05 -77.77 -32.21
CA THR A 578 12.38 -76.83 -33.13
C THR A 578 11.00 -76.42 -32.59
N GLY A 579 10.23 -77.37 -32.05
CA GLY A 579 8.95 -77.11 -31.40
C GLY A 579 9.08 -76.25 -30.13
N MET A 580 10.07 -76.53 -29.28
CA MET A 580 10.38 -75.68 -28.12
C MET A 580 10.78 -74.26 -28.54
N ASN A 581 11.58 -74.13 -29.60
CA ASN A 581 12.03 -72.83 -30.08
C ASN A 581 10.86 -72.00 -30.60
N MET A 582 9.94 -72.60 -31.38
CA MET A 582 8.71 -71.94 -31.82
C MET A 582 7.86 -71.46 -30.64
N LYS A 583 7.77 -72.27 -29.57
CA LYS A 583 7.05 -71.91 -28.34
C LYS A 583 7.68 -70.71 -27.62
N ILE A 584 9.01 -70.71 -27.47
CA ILE A 584 9.77 -69.59 -26.87
C ILE A 584 9.58 -68.31 -27.70
N THR A 585 9.63 -68.41 -29.04
CA THR A 585 9.41 -67.27 -29.93
C THR A 585 7.99 -66.70 -29.78
N MET A 586 6.97 -67.56 -29.70
CA MET A 586 5.59 -67.09 -29.48
C MET A 586 5.41 -66.44 -28.09
N GLU A 587 6.05 -66.96 -27.06
CA GLU A 587 6.01 -66.40 -25.71
C GLU A 587 6.73 -65.05 -25.63
N LYS A 588 7.87 -64.91 -26.34
CA LYS A 588 8.59 -63.63 -26.49
C LYS A 588 7.75 -62.57 -27.19
N VAL A 589 7.06 -62.91 -28.29
CA VAL A 589 6.13 -62.00 -29.00
C VAL A 589 4.95 -61.59 -28.10
N GLY A 590 4.46 -62.49 -27.25
CA GLY A 590 3.43 -62.18 -26.25
C GLY A 590 3.91 -61.15 -25.22
N LEU A 591 5.14 -61.31 -24.71
CA LEU A 591 5.72 -60.40 -23.72
C LEU A 591 6.05 -59.02 -24.29
N GLU A 592 6.56 -58.95 -25.53
CA GLU A 592 6.80 -57.67 -26.22
C GLU A 592 5.50 -56.87 -26.42
N LYS A 593 4.39 -57.53 -26.76
CA LYS A 593 3.06 -56.88 -26.80
C LYS A 593 2.61 -56.35 -25.44
N HIS A 594 2.90 -57.07 -24.36
CA HIS A 594 2.54 -56.61 -23.01
C HIS A 594 3.33 -55.36 -22.59
N ILE A 595 4.61 -55.27 -22.96
CA ILE A 595 5.46 -54.11 -22.65
C ILE A 595 5.01 -52.85 -23.41
N SER A 596 4.61 -52.98 -24.69
CA SER A 596 4.08 -51.83 -25.45
C SER A 596 2.73 -51.33 -24.93
N VAL A 597 1.92 -52.16 -24.27
CA VAL A 597 0.63 -51.75 -23.69
C VAL A 597 0.81 -51.07 -22.32
N SER A 598 1.82 -51.44 -21.53
CA SER A 598 2.11 -50.78 -20.26
C SER A 598 2.81 -49.43 -20.42
N GLU A 599 3.53 -49.19 -21.51
CA GLU A 599 4.15 -47.88 -21.81
C GLU A 599 3.09 -46.81 -22.16
N ILE A 600 1.93 -47.20 -22.71
CA ILE A 600 0.79 -46.29 -23.01
C ILE A 600 -0.04 -45.98 -21.75
N ARG A 601 0.07 -46.78 -20.68
CA ARG A 601 -0.69 -46.59 -19.42
C ARG A 601 0.04 -45.75 -18.35
N LEU A 602 1.27 -45.30 -18.62
CA LEU A 602 2.05 -44.47 -17.70
C LEU A 602 1.90 -42.95 -17.93
N GLU A 603 0.94 -42.51 -18.75
CA GLU A 603 0.40 -41.14 -18.66
C GLU A 603 -0.64 -41.07 -17.53
N GLY A 604 -0.14 -41.02 -16.29
CA GLY A 604 -0.91 -40.68 -15.09
C GLY A 604 -1.24 -39.17 -15.01
N PRO A 605 -2.18 -38.77 -14.14
CA PRO A 605 -3.15 -37.71 -14.42
C PRO A 605 -2.57 -36.29 -14.31
N LYS A 606 -2.97 -35.41 -15.23
CA LYS A 606 -2.84 -33.96 -15.10
C LYS A 606 -3.54 -33.51 -13.81
N MET A 607 -2.75 -33.11 -12.81
CA MET A 607 -3.24 -32.39 -11.63
C MET A 607 -3.86 -31.06 -12.08
N TYR A 608 -5.17 -30.95 -11.98
CA TYR A 608 -5.87 -29.67 -12.00
C TYR A 608 -5.59 -28.95 -10.67
N MET A 609 -4.85 -27.84 -10.71
CA MET A 609 -4.82 -26.87 -9.62
C MET A 609 -6.19 -26.21 -9.50
N LYS A 610 -6.90 -26.46 -8.39
CA LYS A 610 -7.98 -25.60 -7.94
C LYS A 610 -7.36 -24.35 -7.32
N ILE A 611 -7.56 -23.21 -7.97
CA ILE A 611 -7.38 -21.88 -7.39
C ILE A 611 -8.59 -21.64 -6.48
N ASN A 612 -8.36 -21.60 -5.17
CA ASN A 612 -9.36 -21.10 -4.22
C ASN A 612 -9.27 -19.57 -4.20
N THR A 613 -10.26 -18.92 -4.80
CA THR A 613 -10.64 -17.54 -4.49
C THR A 613 -11.38 -17.54 -3.16
N LEU A 614 -10.87 -16.78 -2.18
CA LEU A 614 -11.58 -16.41 -0.96
C LEU A 614 -11.95 -14.93 -1.07
N ASN A 615 -13.25 -14.67 -0.87
CA ASN A 615 -13.82 -13.35 -0.58
C ASN A 615 -13.33 -12.83 0.77
#